data_AF-A0AAW2TD71-F1
#
_entry.id   AF-A0AAW2TD71-F1
#
_cell.length_a   1.000
_cell.length_b   1.000
_cell.length_c   1.000
_cell.angle_alpha   90.00
_cell.angle_beta   90.00
_cell.angle_gamma   90.00
#
_symmetry.space_group_name_H-M   'P 1'
#
loop_
_entity.id
_entity.type
_entity.pdbx_description
1 polymer ?
#
loop_
_entity_poly.entity_id
_entity_poly.type
_entity_poly.pdbx_seq_one_letter_code
_entity_poly.pdbx_strand_id
1 'polypeptide(L)'
;MHIEKNMFDNIFNTFINIKGKSKDNLNARKDLTIICDRLELQVDEHRLNVMPKVVYTLTKDQKRKVCEWVKCLRFPDEYASNLSRCVDMMGLRLHGMKSHDCHIFMQKLIPVAFQEMVPEHVRSSLTKVSLMFQVLYSTTLDIRKMQELEDSVAVIMCNLEKVFPPIFFNSMEHLILHLPYEARVGGPVKSRWMYSFERFIRELKKKVKNRTHVIEAYIVKEIG
;
A
#
# COMPACT_ATOMS: atom_id res chain seq x y z
N MET A 1 -6.36 -6.19 -5.33
CA MET A 1 -5.76 -5.12 -6.17
C MET A 1 -5.89 -3.73 -5.53
N HIS A 2 -7.09 -3.15 -5.41
CA HIS A 2 -7.22 -1.75 -4.95
C HIS A 2 -7.00 -1.56 -3.45
N ILE A 3 -7.35 -2.55 -2.62
CA ILE A 3 -7.14 -2.51 -1.16
C ILE A 3 -5.66 -2.32 -0.83
N GLU A 4 -4.80 -3.20 -1.34
CA GLU A 4 -3.35 -3.09 -1.12
C GLU A 4 -2.74 -1.80 -1.67
N LYS A 5 -3.20 -1.32 -2.83
CA LYS A 5 -2.74 -0.05 -3.37
C LYS A 5 -3.11 1.11 -2.44
N ASN A 6 -4.34 1.14 -1.93
CA ASN A 6 -4.77 2.17 -1.00
C ASN A 6 -3.98 2.11 0.31
N MET A 7 -3.78 0.91 0.86
CA MET A 7 -2.96 0.74 2.06
C MET A 7 -1.51 1.17 1.82
N PHE A 8 -0.92 0.80 0.68
CA PHE A 8 0.41 1.27 0.27
C PHE A 8 0.48 2.79 0.23
N ASP A 9 -0.45 3.42 -0.51
CA ASP A 9 -0.48 4.86 -0.68
C ASP A 9 -0.62 5.54 0.70
N ASN A 10 -1.48 5.03 1.58
CA ASN A 10 -1.69 5.60 2.91
C ASN A 10 -0.45 5.43 3.81
N ILE A 11 0.17 4.25 3.86
CA ILE A 11 1.39 4.01 4.65
C ILE A 11 2.52 4.91 4.13
N PHE A 12 2.81 4.83 2.83
CA PHE A 12 3.96 5.49 2.24
C PHE A 12 3.83 7.01 2.31
N ASN A 13 2.66 7.57 1.98
CA ASN A 13 2.44 9.02 2.04
C ASN A 13 2.48 9.55 3.47
N THR A 14 2.09 8.74 4.46
CA THR A 14 2.14 9.11 5.89
C THR A 14 3.58 9.10 6.40
N PHE A 15 4.38 8.09 6.07
CA PHE A 15 5.80 8.01 6.46
C PHE A 15 6.66 9.11 5.83
N ILE A 16 6.43 9.37 4.54
CA ILE A 16 7.10 10.47 3.82
C ILE A 16 6.50 11.84 4.20
N ASN A 17 5.35 11.87 4.88
CA ASN A 17 4.62 13.09 5.23
C ASN A 17 4.42 14.02 4.01
N ILE A 18 3.75 13.50 2.98
CA ILE A 18 3.42 14.28 1.77
C ILE A 18 2.23 15.18 2.07
N LYS A 19 2.41 16.49 1.89
CA LYS A 19 1.37 17.49 2.09
C LYS A 19 0.10 17.15 1.28
N GLY A 20 -1.04 17.09 1.97
CA GLY A 20 -2.34 16.77 1.37
C GLY A 20 -2.60 15.28 1.09
N LYS A 21 -1.64 14.39 1.34
CA LYS A 21 -1.79 12.94 1.19
C LYS A 21 -1.52 12.13 2.45
N SER A 22 -0.76 12.69 3.39
CA SER A 22 -0.54 12.09 4.70
C SER A 22 -1.88 11.90 5.42
N LYS A 23 -2.09 10.70 5.99
CA LYS A 23 -3.20 10.42 6.90
C LYS A 23 -2.94 10.98 8.30
N ASP A 24 -1.73 11.41 8.55
CA ASP A 24 -1.36 12.15 9.73
C ASP A 24 -1.33 13.66 9.41
N ASN A 25 -2.42 14.34 9.77
CA ASN A 25 -2.63 15.76 9.53
C ASN A 25 -3.21 16.44 10.78
N LEU A 26 -3.30 17.77 10.77
CA LEU A 26 -3.71 18.53 11.96
C LEU A 26 -5.09 18.11 12.49
N ASN A 27 -6.06 17.82 11.61
CA ASN A 27 -7.38 17.38 12.03
C ASN A 27 -7.30 15.99 12.67
N ALA A 28 -6.55 15.07 12.06
CA ALA A 28 -6.29 13.74 12.62
C ALA A 28 -5.71 13.82 14.04
N ARG A 29 -4.87 14.82 14.30
CA ARG A 29 -4.27 15.06 15.62
C ARG A 29 -5.23 15.66 16.64
N LYS A 30 -6.14 16.53 16.20
CA LYS A 30 -7.22 17.04 17.06
C LYS A 30 -8.19 15.93 17.43
N ASP A 31 -8.55 15.09 16.45
CA ASP A 31 -9.39 13.92 16.67
C ASP A 31 -8.74 12.93 17.63
N LEU A 32 -7.41 12.74 17.53
CA LEU A 32 -6.67 11.90 18.47
C LEU A 32 -6.86 12.37 19.92
N THR A 33 -6.79 13.66 20.22
CA THR A 33 -7.01 14.18 21.59
C THR A 33 -8.39 13.83 22.15
N ILE A 34 -9.40 13.68 21.28
CA ILE A 34 -10.79 13.38 21.68
C ILE A 34 -11.02 11.87 21.79
N ILE A 35 -10.48 11.09 20.86
CA ILE A 35 -10.80 9.68 20.66
C ILE A 35 -9.78 8.75 21.33
N CYS A 36 -8.55 9.21 21.55
CA CYS A 36 -7.43 8.40 22.00
C CYS A 36 -6.61 9.10 23.09
N ASP A 37 -6.29 8.39 24.16
CA ASP A 37 -5.40 8.91 25.21
C ASP A 37 -3.92 8.74 24.82
N ARG A 38 -3.45 9.54 23.84
CA ARG A 38 -2.06 9.57 23.36
C ARG A 38 -1.46 10.96 23.55
N LEU A 39 -1.13 11.28 24.80
CA LEU A 39 -0.60 12.59 25.22
C LEU A 39 0.63 13.03 24.41
N GLU A 40 1.50 12.09 24.02
CA GLU A 40 2.71 12.35 23.25
C GLU A 40 2.45 12.82 21.80
N LEU A 41 1.22 12.65 21.31
CA LEU A 41 0.80 12.99 19.96
C LEU A 41 -0.11 14.23 19.88
N GLN A 42 -0.45 14.83 21.03
CA GLN A 42 -1.35 15.98 21.13
C GLN A 42 -0.72 17.24 20.54
N VAL A 43 -1.57 18.08 19.94
CA VAL A 43 -1.16 19.36 19.37
C VAL A 43 -1.20 20.41 20.47
N ASP A 44 -0.14 21.20 20.56
CA ASP A 44 -0.14 22.39 21.40
C ASP A 44 -0.95 23.50 20.71
N GLU A 45 -2.17 23.75 21.21
CA GLU A 45 -3.06 24.79 20.70
C GLU A 45 -2.49 26.21 20.92
N HIS A 46 -1.64 26.39 21.93
CA HIS A 46 -1.04 27.69 22.27
C HIS A 46 0.19 28.00 21.40
N ARG A 47 0.90 26.96 20.91
CA ARG A 47 2.04 27.12 20.00
C ARG A 47 1.69 26.81 18.55
N LEU A 48 0.90 27.69 17.92
CA LEU A 48 0.70 27.72 16.45
C LEU A 48 0.22 26.40 15.81
N ASN A 49 -0.41 25.50 16.56
CA ASN A 49 -0.76 24.15 16.09
C ASN A 49 0.46 23.33 15.59
N VAL A 50 1.60 23.45 16.26
CA VAL A 50 2.79 22.65 15.92
C VAL A 50 2.54 21.18 16.28
N MET A 51 2.57 20.30 15.26
CA MET A 51 2.44 18.86 15.47
C MET A 51 3.76 18.27 16.00
N PRO A 52 3.75 17.53 17.13
CA PRO A 52 4.91 16.81 17.59
C PRO A 52 5.41 15.83 16.53
N LYS A 53 6.74 15.67 16.44
CA LYS A 53 7.32 14.72 15.50
C LYS A 53 6.96 13.30 15.94
N VAL A 54 6.30 12.56 15.05
CA VAL A 54 5.99 11.14 15.24
C VAL A 54 7.15 10.24 14.89
N VAL A 55 7.18 9.10 15.59
CA VAL A 55 8.18 8.05 15.46
C VAL A 55 8.28 7.42 14.06
N TYR A 56 7.24 7.53 13.24
CA TYR A 56 7.20 6.99 11.88
C TYR A 56 7.41 8.03 10.77
N THR A 57 7.50 9.34 11.09
CA THR A 57 7.75 10.36 10.05
C THR A 57 9.25 10.45 9.76
N LEU A 58 9.59 10.23 8.50
CA LEU A 58 10.97 10.24 8.03
C LEU A 58 11.55 11.66 7.99
N THR A 59 12.83 11.78 8.34
CA THR A 59 13.63 13.00 8.10
C THR A 59 13.89 13.19 6.61
N LYS A 60 14.33 14.39 6.21
CA LYS A 60 14.67 14.67 4.80
C LYS A 60 15.73 13.71 4.25
N ASP A 61 16.74 13.38 5.05
CA ASP A 61 17.81 12.46 4.66
C ASP A 61 17.31 11.02 4.56
N GLN A 62 16.44 10.59 5.48
CA GLN A 62 15.78 9.27 5.39
C GLN A 62 14.91 9.17 4.13
N LYS A 63 14.10 10.20 3.82
CA LYS A 63 13.29 10.24 2.58
C LYS A 63 14.17 10.12 1.34
N ARG A 64 15.32 10.82 1.33
CA ARG A 64 16.30 10.73 0.23
C ARG A 64 16.85 9.32 0.07
N LYS A 65 17.29 8.67 1.16
CA LYS A 65 17.75 7.29 1.15
C LYS A 65 16.70 6.33 0.59
N VAL A 66 15.43 6.46 1.00
CA VAL A 66 14.34 5.65 0.45
C VAL A 66 14.18 5.88 -1.06
N CYS A 67 14.16 7.13 -1.51
CA CYS A 67 14.00 7.45 -2.93
C CYS A 67 15.17 6.93 -3.79
N GLU A 68 16.40 7.10 -3.31
CA GLU A 68 17.61 6.58 -3.96
C GLU A 68 17.58 5.05 -4.04
N TRP A 69 17.23 4.40 -2.93
CA TRP A 69 17.07 2.94 -2.90
C TRP A 69 16.04 2.47 -3.93
N VAL A 70 14.83 3.06 -3.94
CA VAL A 70 13.78 2.71 -4.91
C VAL A 70 14.24 2.95 -6.35
N LYS A 71 15.00 4.03 -6.61
CA LYS A 71 15.54 4.34 -7.94
C LYS A 71 16.57 3.30 -8.41
N CYS A 72 17.32 2.72 -7.47
CA CYS A 72 18.32 1.70 -7.71
C CYS A 72 17.75 0.28 -7.78
N LEU A 73 16.51 0.05 -7.36
CA LEU A 73 15.90 -1.29 -7.44
C LEU A 73 15.88 -1.80 -8.88
N ARG A 74 16.27 -3.07 -9.03
CA ARG A 74 16.20 -3.85 -10.26
C ARG A 74 15.52 -5.17 -9.93
N PHE A 75 14.62 -5.59 -10.80
CA PHE A 75 13.87 -6.84 -10.67
C PHE A 75 14.10 -7.69 -11.91
N PRO A 76 13.95 -9.02 -11.81
CA PRO A 76 13.88 -9.88 -12.97
C PRO A 76 12.78 -9.43 -13.93
N ASP A 77 12.93 -9.78 -15.20
CA ASP A 77 11.93 -9.47 -16.22
C ASP A 77 10.56 -9.99 -15.81
N GLU A 78 9.52 -9.22 -16.14
CA GLU A 78 8.11 -9.46 -15.82
C GLU A 78 7.74 -9.47 -14.32
N TYR A 79 8.71 -9.38 -13.40
CA TYR A 79 8.42 -9.39 -11.96
C TYR A 79 7.81 -8.08 -11.48
N ALA A 80 8.40 -6.92 -11.80
CA ALA A 80 7.92 -5.59 -11.43
C ALA A 80 8.14 -4.61 -12.58
N SER A 81 7.45 -3.48 -12.58
CA SER A 81 7.80 -2.41 -13.52
C SER A 81 9.06 -1.67 -13.07
N ASN A 82 9.67 -0.89 -13.97
CA ASN A 82 10.83 -0.08 -13.62
C ASN A 82 10.44 1.06 -12.67
N LEU A 83 10.58 0.82 -11.36
CA LEU A 83 10.19 1.75 -10.29
C LEU A 83 10.98 3.07 -10.28
N SER A 84 12.15 3.11 -10.93
CA SER A 84 12.95 4.35 -11.03
C SER A 84 12.20 5.49 -11.71
N ARG A 85 11.25 5.16 -12.60
CA ARG A 85 10.39 6.11 -13.29
C ARG A 85 9.34 6.75 -12.37
N CYS A 86 9.09 6.14 -11.22
CA CYS A 86 8.14 6.62 -10.23
C CYS A 86 8.79 7.54 -9.19
N VAL A 87 10.12 7.67 -9.19
CA VAL A 87 10.86 8.42 -8.16
C VAL A 87 11.04 9.88 -8.58
N ASP A 88 10.50 10.79 -7.77
CA ASP A 88 10.76 12.23 -7.84
C ASP A 88 11.81 12.60 -6.78
N MET A 89 13.06 12.74 -7.22
CA MET A 89 14.19 13.09 -6.35
C MET A 89 14.16 14.53 -5.86
N MET A 90 13.46 15.44 -6.55
CA MET A 90 13.32 16.83 -6.11
C MET A 90 12.27 16.93 -5.02
N GLY A 91 11.11 16.28 -5.23
CA GLY A 91 10.01 16.23 -4.28
C GLY A 91 10.17 15.18 -3.17
N LEU A 92 11.18 14.31 -3.25
CA LEU A 92 11.43 13.17 -2.35
C LEU A 92 10.17 12.31 -2.13
N ARG A 93 9.55 11.91 -3.24
CA ARG A 93 8.27 11.18 -3.24
C ARG A 93 8.19 10.17 -4.39
N LEU A 94 7.22 9.27 -4.30
CA LEU A 94 6.85 8.38 -5.39
C LEU A 94 5.57 8.87 -6.08
N HIS A 95 5.50 8.71 -7.39
CA HIS A 95 4.32 9.03 -8.19
C HIS A 95 4.12 8.02 -9.33
N GLY A 96 2.87 7.90 -9.80
CA GLY A 96 2.57 7.07 -10.97
C GLY A 96 2.80 5.57 -10.79
N MET A 97 2.92 5.08 -9.54
CA MET A 97 3.00 3.65 -9.25
C MET A 97 1.68 2.98 -9.64
N LYS A 98 1.76 1.84 -10.33
CA LYS A 98 0.60 1.04 -10.67
C LYS A 98 0.24 0.13 -9.50
N SER A 99 -0.99 -0.37 -9.48
CA SER A 99 -1.45 -1.28 -8.42
C SER A 99 -0.54 -2.50 -8.25
N HIS A 100 0.03 -3.01 -9.34
CA HIS A 100 0.98 -4.14 -9.31
C HIS A 100 2.31 -3.77 -8.63
N ASP A 101 2.82 -2.55 -8.84
CA ASP A 101 4.04 -2.08 -8.20
C ASP A 101 3.81 -1.93 -6.69
N CYS A 102 2.66 -1.37 -6.30
CA CYS A 102 2.25 -1.23 -4.90
C CYS A 102 2.08 -2.60 -4.23
N HIS A 103 1.54 -3.60 -4.94
CA HIS A 103 1.41 -4.97 -4.45
C HIS A 103 2.77 -5.58 -4.07
N ILE A 104 3.73 -5.52 -4.99
CA ILE A 104 5.10 -6.01 -4.74
C ILE A 104 5.73 -5.25 -3.57
N PHE A 105 5.50 -3.94 -3.51
CA PHE A 105 6.04 -3.12 -2.45
C PHE A 105 5.46 -3.52 -1.08
N MET A 106 4.14 -3.66 -0.97
CA MET A 106 3.47 -4.08 0.25
C MET A 106 3.90 -5.47 0.72
N GLN A 107 4.04 -6.41 -0.22
CA GLN A 107 4.42 -7.77 0.13
C GLN A 107 5.88 -7.89 0.52
N LYS A 108 6.81 -7.26 -0.20
CA LYS A 108 8.24 -7.60 -0.11
C LYS A 108 9.13 -6.45 0.32
N LEU A 109 8.74 -5.20 0.05
CA LEU A 109 9.65 -4.06 0.13
C LEU A 109 9.36 -3.13 1.31
N ILE A 110 8.11 -2.99 1.76
CA ILE A 110 7.73 -2.09 2.87
C ILE A 110 8.63 -2.27 4.10
N PRO A 111 8.85 -3.50 4.62
CA PRO A 111 9.64 -3.67 5.84
C PRO A 111 11.11 -3.30 5.65
N VAL A 112 11.63 -3.54 4.44
CA VAL A 112 13.02 -3.22 4.06
C VAL A 112 13.18 -1.72 3.85
N ALA A 113 12.21 -1.07 3.21
CA ALA A 113 12.22 0.35 2.90
C ALA A 113 12.38 1.22 4.14
N PHE A 114 11.86 0.76 5.28
CA PHE A 114 11.83 1.51 6.53
C PHE A 114 12.68 0.88 7.65
N GLN A 115 13.45 -0.19 7.36
CA GLN A 115 14.06 -1.07 8.36
C GLN A 115 14.85 -0.34 9.45
N GLU A 116 15.73 0.59 9.08
CA GLU A 116 16.59 1.34 10.00
C GLU A 116 16.04 2.73 10.34
N MET A 117 14.81 3.03 9.88
CA MET A 117 14.28 4.40 9.91
C MET A 117 13.16 4.59 10.93
N VAL A 118 12.56 3.50 11.42
CA VAL A 118 11.45 3.51 12.37
C VAL A 118 11.68 2.54 13.52
N PRO A 119 11.02 2.73 14.69
CA PRO A 119 11.17 1.83 15.82
C PRO A 119 10.68 0.40 15.54
N GLU A 120 11.14 -0.53 16.37
CA GLU A 120 10.84 -1.96 16.26
C GLU A 120 9.35 -2.27 16.17
N HIS A 121 8.53 -1.64 17.03
CA HIS A 121 7.10 -1.90 17.06
C HIS A 121 6.41 -1.51 15.75
N VAL A 122 6.81 -0.38 15.14
CA VAL A 122 6.30 0.07 13.84
C VAL A 122 6.71 -0.91 12.75
N ARG A 123 8.00 -1.26 12.72
CA ARG A 123 8.55 -2.20 11.73
C ARG A 123 7.89 -3.57 11.83
N SER A 124 7.70 -4.08 13.04
CA SER A 124 7.02 -5.36 13.30
C SER A 124 5.57 -5.34 12.79
N SER A 125 4.82 -4.26 13.05
CA SER A 125 3.47 -4.10 12.50
C SER A 125 3.46 -4.12 10.97
N LEU A 126 4.38 -3.39 10.32
CA LEU A 126 4.50 -3.40 8.86
C LEU A 126 4.89 -4.79 8.32
N THR A 127 5.82 -5.49 8.97
CA THR A 127 6.21 -6.85 8.59
C THR A 127 5.03 -7.81 8.65
N LYS A 128 4.19 -7.75 9.70
CA LYS A 128 3.01 -8.60 9.81
C LYS A 128 2.02 -8.38 8.67
N VAL A 129 1.79 -7.12 8.29
CA VAL A 129 0.96 -6.78 7.12
C VAL A 129 1.55 -7.33 5.82
N SER A 130 2.86 -7.17 5.62
CA SER A 130 3.55 -7.72 4.46
C SER A 130 3.42 -9.24 4.38
N LEU A 131 3.62 -9.95 5.50
CA LEU A 131 3.49 -11.40 5.57
C LEU A 131 2.06 -11.86 5.31
N MET A 132 1.07 -11.17 5.88
CA MET A 132 -0.35 -11.42 5.62
C MET A 132 -0.66 -11.32 4.12
N PHE A 133 -0.21 -10.26 3.44
CA PHE A 133 -0.42 -10.15 1.99
C PHE A 133 0.37 -11.17 1.18
N GLN A 134 1.56 -11.58 1.62
CA GLN A 134 2.28 -12.68 0.96
C GLN A 134 1.50 -14.00 1.03
N VAL A 135 0.87 -14.28 2.17
CA VAL A 135 0.05 -15.48 2.39
C VAL A 135 -1.24 -15.41 1.56
N LEU A 136 -1.98 -14.29 1.63
CA LEU A 136 -3.24 -14.08 0.91
C LEU A 136 -3.12 -14.22 -0.61
N TYR A 137 -2.05 -13.68 -1.17
CA TYR A 137 -1.87 -13.63 -2.62
C TYR A 137 -0.83 -14.63 -3.13
N SER A 138 -0.57 -15.68 -2.34
CA SER A 138 0.18 -16.85 -2.80
C SER A 138 -0.47 -17.45 -4.05
N THR A 139 0.36 -18.02 -4.93
CA THR A 139 -0.12 -18.72 -6.13
C THR A 139 -0.95 -19.96 -5.80
N THR A 140 -0.62 -20.61 -4.69
CA THR A 140 -1.37 -21.74 -4.13
C THR A 140 -2.13 -21.31 -2.89
N LEU A 141 -3.38 -21.75 -2.79
CA LEU A 141 -4.19 -21.54 -1.60
C LEU A 141 -3.92 -22.67 -0.60
N ASP A 142 -3.49 -22.29 0.59
CA ASP A 142 -3.37 -23.20 1.74
C ASP A 142 -4.50 -22.85 2.73
N ILE A 143 -5.47 -23.76 2.86
CA ILE A 143 -6.66 -23.55 3.68
C ILE A 143 -6.28 -23.33 5.15
N ARG A 144 -5.27 -24.03 5.65
CA ARG A 144 -4.84 -23.91 7.06
C ARG A 144 -4.28 -22.52 7.33
N LYS A 145 -3.41 -22.03 6.44
CA LYS A 145 -2.86 -20.68 6.54
C LYS A 145 -3.93 -19.61 6.41
N MET A 146 -5.00 -19.82 5.63
CA MET A 146 -6.12 -18.88 5.59
C MET A 146 -6.87 -18.83 6.92
N GLN A 147 -7.12 -19.98 7.56
CA GLN A 147 -7.78 -20.04 8.87
C GLN A 147 -6.93 -19.36 9.96
N GLU A 148 -5.63 -19.66 10.01
CA GLU A 148 -4.69 -18.97 10.92
C GLU A 148 -4.67 -17.45 10.68
N LEU A 149 -4.85 -17.04 9.42
CA LEU A 149 -4.91 -15.64 9.08
C LEU A 149 -6.27 -15.01 9.44
N GLU A 150 -7.39 -15.72 9.31
CA GLU A 150 -8.70 -15.30 9.83
C GLU A 150 -8.63 -15.01 11.34
N ASP A 151 -7.93 -15.85 12.10
CA ASP A 151 -7.78 -15.69 13.55
C ASP A 151 -6.84 -14.53 13.93
N SER A 152 -5.81 -14.27 13.11
CA SER A 152 -4.76 -13.30 13.44
C SER A 152 -4.94 -11.92 12.79
N VAL A 153 -5.76 -11.78 11.74
CA VAL A 153 -5.90 -10.53 10.98
C VAL A 153 -6.42 -9.37 11.84
N ALA A 154 -7.33 -9.63 12.77
CA ALA A 154 -7.81 -8.63 13.72
C ALA A 154 -6.66 -8.10 14.59
N VAL A 155 -5.78 -8.98 15.06
CA VAL A 155 -4.60 -8.60 15.85
C VAL A 155 -3.61 -7.80 15.00
N ILE A 156 -3.42 -8.15 13.73
CA ILE A 156 -2.59 -7.37 12.80
C ILE A 156 -3.16 -5.96 12.64
N MET A 157 -4.47 -5.83 12.46
CA MET A 157 -5.16 -4.54 12.37
C MET A 157 -4.96 -3.70 13.62
N CYS A 158 -5.22 -4.27 14.81
CA CYS A 158 -5.03 -3.56 16.08
C CYS A 158 -3.57 -3.12 16.29
N ASN A 159 -2.59 -3.90 15.82
CA ASN A 159 -1.18 -3.51 15.88
C ASN A 159 -0.85 -2.33 14.96
N LEU A 160 -1.55 -2.17 13.84
CA LEU A 160 -1.46 -0.97 13.02
C LEU A 160 -2.17 0.22 13.68
N GLU A 161 -3.35 0.00 14.27
CA GLU A 161 -4.12 1.04 14.95
C GLU A 161 -3.35 1.67 16.10
N LYS A 162 -2.48 0.90 16.78
CA LYS A 162 -1.53 1.41 17.77
C LYS A 162 -0.49 2.38 17.19
N VAL A 163 -0.17 2.27 15.91
CA VAL A 163 0.85 3.09 15.23
C VAL A 163 0.23 4.33 14.60
N PHE A 164 -0.87 4.17 13.86
CA PHE A 164 -1.44 5.23 13.04
C PHE A 164 -2.62 5.94 13.72
N PRO A 165 -2.97 7.17 13.29
CA PRO A 165 -4.18 7.85 13.76
C PRO A 165 -5.45 7.16 13.25
N PRO A 166 -6.60 7.29 13.94
CA PRO A 166 -7.88 6.67 13.52
C PRO A 166 -8.29 6.96 12.07
N ILE A 167 -8.07 8.18 11.58
CA ILE A 167 -8.40 8.58 10.19
C ILE A 167 -7.65 7.76 9.11
N PHE A 168 -6.55 7.10 9.50
CA PHE A 168 -5.84 6.18 8.62
C PHE A 168 -6.74 5.02 8.19
N PHE A 169 -7.57 4.52 9.11
CA PHE A 169 -8.41 3.35 8.94
C PHE A 169 -9.78 3.74 8.38
N ASN A 170 -9.83 3.99 7.07
CA ASN A 170 -11.13 4.13 6.40
C ASN A 170 -11.66 2.75 5.99
N SER A 171 -12.82 2.73 5.32
CA SER A 171 -13.45 1.49 4.88
C SER A 171 -12.50 0.57 4.11
N MET A 172 -11.57 1.12 3.31
CA MET A 172 -10.65 0.31 2.50
C MET A 172 -9.60 -0.43 3.35
N GLU A 173 -9.08 0.16 4.42
CA GLU A 173 -8.16 -0.50 5.34
C GLU A 173 -8.88 -1.63 6.10
N HIS A 174 -10.12 -1.41 6.52
CA HIS A 174 -10.89 -2.42 7.25
C HIS A 174 -11.28 -3.63 6.39
N LEU A 175 -11.38 -3.50 5.06
CA LEU A 175 -11.67 -4.63 4.17
C LEU A 175 -10.66 -5.77 4.29
N ILE A 176 -9.45 -5.50 4.80
CA ILE A 176 -8.40 -6.50 5.00
C ILE A 176 -8.86 -7.62 5.94
N LEU A 177 -9.73 -7.32 6.92
CA LEU A 177 -10.28 -8.31 7.85
C LEU A 177 -11.04 -9.43 7.13
N HIS A 178 -11.62 -9.16 5.96
CA HIS A 178 -12.44 -10.10 5.21
C HIS A 178 -11.65 -10.89 4.16
N LEU A 179 -10.45 -10.44 3.80
CA LEU A 179 -9.66 -11.05 2.73
C LEU A 179 -9.30 -12.53 2.98
N PRO A 180 -8.92 -12.96 4.21
CA PRO A 180 -8.60 -14.36 4.47
C PRO A 180 -9.81 -15.28 4.23
N TYR A 181 -10.97 -14.91 4.78
CA TYR A 181 -12.22 -15.63 4.57
C TYR A 181 -12.60 -15.67 3.08
N GLU A 182 -12.52 -14.53 2.39
CA GLU A 182 -12.81 -14.43 0.96
C GLU A 182 -11.90 -15.33 0.12
N ALA A 183 -10.60 -15.39 0.44
CA ALA A 183 -9.65 -16.27 -0.23
C ALA A 183 -9.94 -17.75 0.04
N ARG A 184 -10.32 -18.10 1.28
CA ARG A 184 -10.68 -19.48 1.65
C ARG A 184 -11.90 -19.99 0.89
N VAL A 185 -12.95 -19.18 0.76
CA VAL A 185 -14.19 -19.59 0.07
C VAL A 185 -14.12 -19.40 -1.44
N GLY A 186 -13.41 -18.37 -1.90
CA GLY A 186 -13.34 -17.97 -3.31
C GLY A 186 -12.17 -18.55 -4.09
N GLY A 187 -11.26 -19.28 -3.44
CA GLY A 187 -10.05 -19.80 -4.07
C GLY A 187 -8.91 -18.77 -4.18
N PRO A 188 -7.76 -19.18 -4.77
CA PRO A 188 -6.57 -18.34 -4.91
C PRO A 188 -6.89 -16.98 -5.50
N VAL A 189 -6.41 -15.91 -4.86
CA VAL A 189 -6.85 -14.56 -5.23
C VAL A 189 -6.35 -14.15 -6.63
N LYS A 190 -5.22 -14.72 -7.08
CA LYS A 190 -4.62 -14.44 -8.40
C LYS A 190 -5.57 -14.78 -9.58
N SER A 191 -6.39 -15.83 -9.46
CA SER A 191 -7.34 -16.19 -10.53
C SER A 191 -8.52 -15.23 -10.63
N ARG A 192 -8.79 -14.45 -9.58
CA ARG A 192 -9.91 -13.51 -9.48
C ARG A 192 -9.52 -12.06 -9.71
N TRP A 193 -8.25 -11.82 -10.06
CA TRP A 193 -7.75 -10.47 -10.28
C TRP A 193 -8.02 -9.95 -11.69
N MET A 194 -8.27 -8.64 -11.75
CA MET A 194 -8.47 -7.92 -13.02
C MET A 194 -7.19 -7.74 -13.84
N TYR A 195 -5.99 -7.97 -13.30
CA TYR A 195 -4.73 -7.67 -14.02
C TYR A 195 -4.62 -8.35 -15.38
N SER A 196 -5.00 -9.62 -15.51
CA SER A 196 -4.93 -10.34 -16.78
C SER A 196 -5.86 -9.70 -17.81
N PHE A 197 -7.07 -9.34 -17.40
CA PHE A 197 -8.05 -8.66 -18.23
C PHE A 197 -7.61 -7.23 -18.59
N GLU A 198 -7.08 -6.46 -17.64
CA GLU A 198 -6.55 -5.10 -17.89
C GLU A 198 -5.37 -5.11 -18.86
N ARG A 199 -4.45 -6.07 -18.72
CA ARG A 199 -3.33 -6.27 -19.65
C ARG A 199 -3.84 -6.62 -21.04
N PHE A 200 -4.79 -7.53 -21.13
CA PHE A 200 -5.41 -7.93 -22.40
C PHE A 200 -6.09 -6.74 -23.10
N ILE A 201 -6.94 -5.99 -22.37
CA ILE A 201 -7.62 -4.79 -22.87
C ILE A 201 -6.60 -3.74 -23.34
N ARG A 202 -5.48 -3.58 -22.63
CA ARG A 202 -4.42 -2.67 -23.04
C ARG A 202 -3.80 -3.06 -24.38
N GLU A 203 -3.54 -4.35 -24.61
CA GLU A 203 -3.01 -4.80 -25.90
C GLU A 203 -4.03 -4.62 -27.03
N LEU A 204 -5.32 -4.86 -26.77
CA LEU A 204 -6.38 -4.54 -27.73
C LEU A 204 -6.41 -3.05 -28.08
N LYS A 205 -6.32 -2.16 -27.07
CA LYS A 205 -6.30 -0.71 -27.28
C LYS A 205 -5.13 -0.23 -28.16
N LYS A 206 -4.00 -0.94 -28.19
CA LYS A 206 -2.88 -0.62 -29.11
C LYS A 206 -3.18 -1.00 -30.57
N LYS A 207 -4.04 -1.99 -30.79
CA LYS A 207 -4.42 -2.49 -32.12
C LYS A 207 -5.56 -1.71 -32.76
N VAL A 208 -6.35 -1.00 -31.95
CA VAL A 208 -7.46 -0.15 -32.42
C VAL A 208 -6.89 1.09 -33.14
N LYS A 209 -7.19 1.26 -34.43
CA LYS A 209 -6.85 2.48 -35.20
C LYS A 209 -7.79 3.66 -34.88
N ASN A 210 -9.03 3.39 -34.46
CA ASN A 210 -10.03 4.42 -34.15
C ASN A 210 -10.57 4.29 -32.70
N ARG A 211 -10.23 5.24 -31.82
CA ARG A 211 -10.50 5.16 -30.37
C ARG A 211 -11.99 5.16 -29.97
N THR A 212 -12.90 5.43 -30.91
CA THR A 212 -14.35 5.42 -30.68
C THR A 212 -15.00 4.03 -30.85
N HIS A 213 -14.33 3.05 -31.45
CA HIS A 213 -14.88 1.70 -31.68
C HIS A 213 -13.97 0.59 -31.15
N VAL A 214 -13.97 0.39 -29.81
CA VAL A 214 -13.20 -0.67 -29.15
C VAL A 214 -13.68 -2.07 -29.54
N ILE A 215 -14.94 -2.20 -29.98
CA ILE A 215 -15.57 -3.48 -30.39
C ILE A 215 -14.90 -4.06 -31.66
N GLU A 216 -14.42 -3.22 -32.58
CA GLU A 216 -13.79 -3.68 -33.83
C GLU A 216 -12.50 -4.49 -33.59
N ALA A 217 -11.74 -4.20 -32.53
CA ALA A 217 -10.49 -4.92 -32.24
C ALA A 217 -10.70 -6.34 -31.68
N TYR A 218 -11.87 -6.65 -31.12
CA TYR A 218 -12.22 -8.03 -30.76
C TYR A 218 -12.50 -8.84 -32.02
N ILE A 219 -13.28 -8.28 -32.95
CA ILE A 219 -13.67 -8.91 -34.23
C ILE A 219 -12.43 -9.22 -35.09
N VAL A 220 -11.48 -8.29 -35.18
CA VAL A 220 -10.22 -8.50 -35.94
C VAL A 220 -9.33 -9.60 -35.35
N LYS A 221 -9.45 -9.92 -34.05
CA LYS A 221 -8.63 -10.95 -33.40
C LYS A 221 -9.26 -12.35 -33.45
N GLU A 222 -10.58 -12.45 -33.56
CA GLU A 222 -11.29 -13.73 -33.71
C GLU A 222 -11.29 -14.25 -35.15
N ILE A 223 -11.16 -13.35 -36.14
CA ILE A 223 -11.20 -13.68 -37.58
C ILE A 223 -9.79 -13.93 -38.17
N GLY A 224 -8.72 -13.66 -37.42
CA GLY A 224 -7.32 -13.72 -37.89
C GLY A 224 -6.48 -14.82 -37.26
#